data_AF-A0A6L8AAM0-F1
#
_entry.id   AF-A0A6L8AAM0-F1
#
_cell.length_a   1.000
_cell.length_b   1.000
_cell.length_c   1.000
_cell.angle_alpha   90.00
_cell.angle_beta   90.00
_cell.angle_gamma   90.00
#
_symmetry.space_group_name_H-M   'P 1'
#
loop_
_entity.id
_entity.type
_entity.pdbx_description
1 polymer ?
#
loop_
_entity_poly.entity_id
_entity_poly.type
_entity_poly.pdbx_seq_one_letter_code
_entity_poly.pdbx_strand_id
1 'polypeptide(L)' 'GRREALNQEQKENLIALRHSGHSLRQLAKIFGVSKTTVQRYVKLAETP' A
#
# COMPACT_ATOMS: atom_id res chain seq x y z
N GLY A 1 -8.18 8.49 18.07
CA GLY A 1 -7.93 7.20 17.40
C GLY A 1 -7.24 7.47 16.07
N ARG A 2 -6.20 6.69 15.72
CA ARG A 2 -5.45 6.90 14.46
C ARG A 2 -6.34 6.50 13.28
N ARG A 3 -6.70 7.44 12.40
CA ARG A 3 -7.38 7.10 11.12
C ARG A 3 -6.37 6.42 10.20
N GLU A 4 -6.74 5.27 9.66
CA GLU A 4 -5.97 4.60 8.61
C GLU A 4 -5.95 5.47 7.35
N ALA A 5 -4.80 5.50 6.65
CA ALA A 5 -4.63 6.35 5.47
C ALA A 5 -5.33 5.79 4.22
N LEU A 6 -5.53 4.46 4.17
CA LEU A 6 -6.24 3.77 3.10
C LEU A 6 -7.33 2.87 3.69
N ASN A 7 -8.45 2.77 2.97
CA ASN A 7 -9.49 1.79 3.28
C ASN A 7 -9.09 0.37 2.80
N GLN A 8 -9.96 -0.63 3.03
CA GLN A 8 -9.66 -2.02 2.70
C GLN A 8 -9.49 -2.25 1.19
N GLU A 9 -10.42 -1.74 0.38
CA GLU A 9 -10.37 -1.83 -1.09
C GLU A 9 -9.10 -1.20 -1.68
N GLN A 10 -8.70 -0.04 -1.17
CA GLN A 10 -7.47 0.64 -1.57
C GLN A 10 -6.22 -0.17 -1.21
N LYS A 11 -6.24 -0.87 -0.06
CA LYS A 11 -5.13 -1.77 0.32
C LYS A 11 -5.04 -2.95 -0.64
N GLU A 12 -6.17 -3.57 -0.98
CA GLU A 12 -6.21 -4.69 -1.94
C GLU A 12 -5.69 -4.27 -3.31
N ASN A 13 -6.15 -3.12 -3.82
CA ASN A 13 -5.67 -2.54 -5.07
C ASN A 13 -4.16 -2.23 -5.02
N LEU A 14 -3.66 -1.72 -3.89
CA LEU A 14 -2.24 -1.46 -3.69
C LEU A 14 -1.41 -2.76 -3.76
N ILE A 15 -1.89 -3.85 -3.15
CA ILE A 15 -1.22 -5.16 -3.20
C ILE A 15 -1.25 -5.74 -4.62
N ALA A 16 -2.39 -5.68 -5.31
CA ALA A 16 -2.48 -6.13 -6.71
C ALA A 16 -1.49 -5.38 -7.62
N LEU A 17 -1.41 -4.05 -7.48
CA LEU A 17 -0.46 -3.22 -8.24
C LEU A 17 1.00 -3.54 -7.87
N ARG A 18 1.28 -3.85 -6.59
CA ARG A 18 2.61 -4.32 -6.17
C ARG A 18 2.99 -5.63 -6.87
N HIS A 19 2.08 -6.62 -6.93
CA HIS A 19 2.32 -7.89 -7.63
C HIS A 19 2.49 -7.71 -9.14
N SER A 20 1.84 -6.71 -9.75
CA SER A 20 2.06 -6.36 -11.16
C SER A 20 3.42 -5.69 -11.45
N GLY A 21 4.26 -5.46 -10.42
CA GLY A 21 5.61 -4.92 -10.58
C GLY A 21 5.77 -3.43 -10.24
N HIS A 22 4.73 -2.75 -9.74
CA HIS A 22 4.86 -1.35 -9.35
C HIS A 22 5.80 -1.17 -8.15
N SER A 23 6.68 -0.17 -8.23
CA SER A 23 7.56 0.19 -7.11
C SER A 23 6.78 0.88 -5.99
N LEU A 24 7.27 0.77 -4.75
CA LEU A 24 6.67 1.43 -3.58
C LEU A 24 6.53 2.95 -3.76
N ARG A 25 7.43 3.58 -4.53
CA ARG A 25 7.39 5.02 -4.81
C ARG A 25 6.26 5.38 -5.78
N GLN A 26 6.00 4.54 -6.78
CA GLN A 26 4.86 4.74 -7.69
C GLN A 26 3.54 4.57 -6.93
N LEU A 27 3.44 3.50 -6.12
CA LEU A 27 2.25 3.26 -5.30
C LEU A 27 1.97 4.43 -4.33
N ALA A 28 3.02 4.96 -3.68
CA ALA A 28 2.88 6.13 -2.80
C ALA A 28 2.25 7.33 -3.53
N LYS A 29 2.67 7.60 -4.77
CA LYS A 29 2.10 8.66 -5.61
C LYS A 29 0.66 8.37 -6.03
N ILE A 30 0.36 7.14 -6.45
CA ILE A 30 -0.98 6.72 -6.90
C ILE A 30 -2.00 6.87 -5.76
N PHE A 31 -1.64 6.41 -4.56
CA PHE A 31 -2.55 6.37 -3.42
C PHE A 31 -2.48 7.61 -2.51
N GLY A 32 -1.63 8.60 -2.85
CA GLY A 32 -1.50 9.84 -2.06
C GLY A 32 -0.97 9.63 -0.65
N VAL A 33 -0.19 8.57 -0.41
CA VAL A 33 0.36 8.23 0.91
C VAL A 33 1.88 8.21 0.91
N SER A 34 2.48 8.21 2.09
CA SER A 34 3.93 8.11 2.21
C SER A 34 4.44 6.73 1.76
N LYS A 35 5.67 6.68 1.25
CA LYS A 35 6.34 5.41 0.90
C LYS A 35 6.41 4.44 2.08
N THR A 36 6.62 4.95 3.29
CA THR A 36 6.67 4.13 4.52
C THR A 36 5.31 3.52 4.85
N THR A 37 4.22 4.24 4.61
CA THR A 37 2.85 3.70 4.71
C THR A 37 2.63 2.54 3.74
N VAL A 38 3.03 2.71 2.46
CA VAL A 38 2.95 1.63 1.45
C VAL A 38 3.77 0.42 1.90
N GLN A 39 5.02 0.62 2.32
CA GLN A 39 5.89 -0.46 2.78
C GLN A 39 5.27 -1.25 3.95
N ARG A 40 4.63 -0.56 4.91
CA ARG A 40 3.93 -1.20 6.02
C ARG A 40 2.79 -2.09 5.52
N TYR A 41 1.96 -1.61 4.61
CA TYR A 41 0.84 -2.39 4.07
C TYR A 41 1.30 -3.60 3.26
N VAL A 42 2.33 -3.44 2.42
CA VAL A 42 2.94 -4.57 1.69
C VAL A 42 3.49 -5.61 2.65
N LYS A 43 4.26 -5.19 3.68
CA LYS A 43 4.80 -6.12 4.67
C LYS A 43 3.71 -6.89 5.43
N LEU A 44 2.63 -6.21 5.81
CA LEU A 44 1.50 -6.85 6.50
C LEU A 44 0.77 -7.86 5.62
N ALA A 45 0.71 -7.64 4.30
CA ALA A 45 0.10 -8.57 3.36
C ALA A 45 1.00 -9.75 2.98
N GLU A 46 2.33 -9.56 3.01
CA GLU A 46 3.33 -10.60 2.68
C GLU A 46 3.73 -11.46 3.90
N THR A 47 3.26 -11.15 5.10
CA THR A 47 3.52 -11.98 6.29
C THR A 47 2.45 -13.09 6.35
N PRO A 48 2.83 -14.38 6.37
CA PRO A 48 1.90 -15.51 6.47
C PRO A 48 1.14 -15.55 7.80
#